data_AF-A0A397S305-F1
#
_entry.id   AF-A0A397S305-F1
#
_cell.length_a   1.000
_cell.length_b   1.000
_cell.length_c   1.000
_cell.angle_alpha   90.00
_cell.angle_beta   90.00
_cell.angle_gamma   90.00
#
_symmetry.space_group_name_H-M   'P 1'
#
loop_
_entity.id
_entity.type
_entity.pdbx_description
1 polymer ?
#
loop_
_entity_poly.entity_id
_entity_poly.type
_entity_poly.pdbx_seq_one_letter_code
_entity_poly.pdbx_strand_id
1 'polypeptide(L)'
;MDFTSIMGNPYLITAYIISIIGYGLFAIASGLKKKKHLLICQSTANALCAVAEGMTGLWSGLVQDAVNFIRNLFVLKKWMNTALAIIFIVLGTGIGIFVFIYDFEHAKWWGLLPVVATLEYSIVILIPRVRIEIVKIAIMVSSSCWTIYGYGMNFIPTMAFNLLSFILATISLITIIVKRKHKEVNVDNMDRNELQEALKTTEV
;
A
#
# COMPACT_ATOMS: atom_id res chain seq x y z
N MET A 1 12.05 -13.82 17.01
CA MET A 1 12.03 -13.22 18.37
C MET A 1 10.99 -14.00 19.17
N ASP A 2 11.32 -14.53 20.34
CA ASP A 2 10.38 -15.33 21.16
C ASP A 2 9.49 -14.41 22.02
N PHE A 3 8.25 -14.82 22.28
CA PHE A 3 7.26 -14.08 23.07
C PHE A 3 7.77 -13.68 24.46
N THR A 4 8.56 -14.55 25.08
CA THR A 4 9.25 -14.28 26.36
C THR A 4 10.20 -13.08 26.30
N SER A 5 10.94 -12.93 25.20
CA SER A 5 11.84 -11.79 24.99
C SER A 5 11.10 -10.46 24.77
N ILE A 6 9.90 -10.52 24.19
CA ILE A 6 9.06 -9.33 23.97
C ILE A 6 8.45 -8.89 25.30
N MET A 7 7.86 -9.81 26.07
CA MET A 7 7.21 -9.49 27.35
C MET A 7 8.19 -9.02 28.42
N GLY A 8 9.47 -9.41 28.32
CA GLY A 8 10.54 -8.97 29.22
C GLY A 8 11.13 -7.60 28.89
N ASN A 9 10.78 -6.98 27.75
CA ASN A 9 11.37 -5.73 27.31
C ASN A 9 10.27 -4.68 26.99
N PRO A 10 10.03 -3.69 27.87
CA PRO A 10 8.97 -2.69 27.67
C PRO A 10 9.14 -1.90 26.37
N TYR A 11 10.38 -1.73 25.89
CA TYR A 11 10.66 -1.10 24.60
C TYR A 11 10.08 -1.88 23.42
N LEU A 12 10.21 -3.22 23.42
CA LEU A 12 9.65 -4.08 22.38
C LEU A 12 8.12 -4.13 22.46
N ILE A 13 7.55 -4.12 23.67
CA ILE A 13 6.08 -4.03 23.83
C ILE A 13 5.54 -2.76 23.17
N THR A 14 6.16 -1.60 23.43
CA THR A 14 5.78 -0.34 22.80
C THR A 14 5.90 -0.41 21.27
N ALA A 15 6.98 -0.98 20.74
CA ALA A 15 7.17 -1.16 19.31
C ALA A 15 6.03 -2.00 18.68
N TYR A 16 5.63 -3.09 19.33
CA TYR A 16 4.53 -3.94 18.86
C TYR A 16 3.19 -3.19 18.88
N ILE A 17 2.88 -2.44 19.93
CA ILE A 17 1.64 -1.63 19.99
C ILE A 17 1.62 -0.60 18.85
N ILE A 18 2.72 0.14 18.64
CA ILE A 18 2.84 1.12 17.55
C ILE A 18 2.64 0.43 16.19
N SER A 19 3.27 -0.74 15.99
CA SER A 19 3.14 -1.49 14.73
C SER A 19 1.71 -1.97 14.47
N ILE A 20 0.97 -2.42 15.49
CA ILE A 20 -0.43 -2.82 15.36
C ILE A 20 -1.28 -1.64 14.91
N ILE A 21 -1.05 -0.45 15.48
CA ILE A 21 -1.76 0.77 15.09
C ILE A 21 -1.39 1.17 13.66
N GLY A 22 -0.10 1.19 13.34
CA GLY A 22 0.41 1.56 12.01
C GLY A 22 -0.10 0.64 10.92
N TYR A 23 0.14 -0.67 11.03
CA TYR A 23 -0.30 -1.63 10.04
C TYR A 23 -1.83 -1.83 10.02
N GLY A 24 -2.52 -1.64 11.15
CA GLY A 24 -3.98 -1.58 11.19
C GLY A 24 -4.53 -0.41 10.38
N LEU A 25 -3.91 0.77 10.49
CA LEU A 25 -4.28 1.93 9.68
C LEU A 25 -4.00 1.70 8.19
N PHE A 26 -2.89 1.02 7.85
CA PHE A 26 -2.60 0.61 6.48
C PHE A 26 -3.65 -0.35 5.91
N ALA A 27 -4.13 -1.31 6.70
CA ALA A 27 -5.22 -2.20 6.32
C ALA A 27 -6.51 -1.43 6.03
N ILE A 28 -6.88 -0.48 6.90
CA ILE A 28 -8.03 0.40 6.65
C ILE A 28 -7.85 1.19 5.35
N ALA A 29 -6.66 1.76 5.12
CA ALA A 29 -6.33 2.50 3.90
C ALA A 29 -6.52 1.65 2.64
N SER A 30 -6.21 0.35 2.72
CA SER A 30 -6.36 -0.62 1.64
C SER A 30 -7.80 -0.83 1.20
N GLY A 31 -8.78 -0.56 2.08
CA GLY A 31 -10.20 -0.54 1.73
C GLY A 31 -10.68 0.73 1.01
N LEU A 32 -9.97 1.86 1.17
CA LEU A 32 -10.42 3.18 0.71
C LEU A 32 -10.39 3.35 -0.81
N LYS A 33 -11.42 3.99 -1.38
CA LYS A 33 -11.58 4.12 -2.84
C LYS A 33 -11.08 5.45 -3.42
N LYS A 34 -10.76 6.43 -2.56
CA LYS A 34 -10.26 7.75 -2.99
C LYS A 34 -8.76 7.83 -2.76
N LYS A 35 -7.98 8.11 -3.83
CA LYS A 35 -6.50 8.21 -3.79
C LYS A 35 -6.01 9.15 -2.68
N LYS A 36 -6.62 10.34 -2.53
CA LYS A 36 -6.23 11.31 -1.49
C LYS A 36 -6.35 10.74 -0.06
N HIS A 37 -7.49 10.13 0.28
CA HIS A 37 -7.70 9.58 1.63
C HIS A 37 -6.81 8.37 1.89
N LEU A 38 -6.65 7.51 0.87
CA LEU A 38 -5.73 6.38 0.90
C LEU A 38 -4.31 6.83 1.23
N LEU A 39 -3.80 7.85 0.51
CA LEU A 39 -2.44 8.35 0.72
C LEU A 39 -2.26 9.01 2.10
N ILE A 40 -3.27 9.69 2.63
CA ILE A 40 -3.21 10.26 3.99
C ILE A 40 -3.07 9.15 5.03
N CYS A 41 -3.96 8.15 5.00
CA CYS A 41 -3.91 7.03 5.95
C CYS A 41 -2.60 6.24 5.81
N GLN A 42 -2.15 5.96 4.59
CA GLN A 42 -0.86 5.29 4.37
C GLN A 42 0.31 6.12 4.86
N SER A 43 0.31 7.44 4.64
CA SER A 43 1.39 8.30 5.15
C SER A 43 1.51 8.19 6.66
N THR A 44 0.40 8.29 7.39
CA THR A 44 0.40 8.13 8.85
C THR A 44 0.82 6.72 9.26
N ALA A 45 0.33 5.68 8.56
CA ALA A 45 0.70 4.30 8.81
C ALA A 45 2.22 4.09 8.67
N ASN A 46 2.80 4.51 7.54
CA ASN A 46 4.23 4.33 7.26
C ASN A 46 5.11 5.07 8.28
N ALA A 47 4.69 6.26 8.75
CA ALA A 47 5.42 6.96 9.80
C ALA A 47 5.45 6.16 11.12
N LEU A 48 4.32 5.57 11.52
CA LEU A 48 4.22 4.73 12.71
C LEU A 48 5.01 3.43 12.55
N CYS A 49 4.88 2.77 11.40
CA CYS A 49 5.57 1.52 11.10
C CYS A 49 7.09 1.73 11.06
N ALA A 50 7.59 2.80 10.42
CA ALA A 50 9.02 3.12 10.42
C ALA A 50 9.60 3.29 11.83
N VAL A 51 8.84 3.94 12.74
CA VAL A 51 9.24 4.06 14.15
C VAL A 51 9.29 2.68 14.81
N ALA A 52 8.23 1.88 14.67
CA ALA A 52 8.18 0.55 15.27
C ALA A 52 9.29 -0.37 14.76
N GLU A 53 9.58 -0.32 13.46
CA GLU A 53 10.61 -1.13 12.83
C GLU A 53 12.03 -0.69 13.21
N GLY A 54 12.25 0.61 13.39
CA GLY A 54 13.50 1.10 13.98
C GLY A 54 13.71 0.59 15.40
N MET A 55 12.64 0.53 16.18
CA MET A 55 12.70 -0.01 17.54
C MET A 55 12.94 -1.53 17.57
N THR A 56 12.51 -2.26 16.55
CA THR A 56 12.73 -3.72 16.47
C THR A 56 13.97 -4.11 15.68
N GLY A 57 14.75 -3.14 15.16
CA GLY A 57 15.94 -3.38 14.36
C GLY A 57 15.64 -3.86 12.92
N LEU A 58 14.41 -3.71 12.45
CA LEU A 58 13.97 -4.10 11.12
C LEU A 58 14.31 -3.01 10.09
N TRP A 59 15.61 -2.83 9.84
CA TRP A 59 16.14 -1.71 9.06
C TRP A 59 15.60 -1.62 7.63
N SER A 60 15.46 -2.77 6.95
CA SER A 60 14.90 -2.76 5.60
C SER A 60 13.45 -2.32 5.58
N GLY A 61 12.64 -2.68 6.57
CA GLY A 61 11.27 -2.17 6.67
C GLY A 61 11.29 -0.65 6.90
N LEU A 62 12.05 -0.21 7.92
CA LEU A 62 12.11 1.19 8.34
C LEU A 62 12.41 2.13 7.18
N VAL A 63 13.44 1.79 6.39
CA VAL A 63 13.88 2.64 5.28
C VAL A 63 12.77 2.78 4.25
N GLN A 64 12.10 1.67 3.94
CA GLN A 64 11.06 1.66 2.91
C GLN A 64 9.80 2.38 3.37
N ASP A 65 9.42 2.24 4.64
CA ASP A 65 8.32 3.01 5.21
C ASP A 65 8.62 4.50 5.34
N ALA A 66 9.85 4.88 5.70
CA ALA A 66 10.28 6.28 5.69
C ALA A 66 10.24 6.88 4.26
N VAL A 67 10.72 6.15 3.26
CA VAL A 67 10.64 6.55 1.84
C VAL A 67 9.18 6.71 1.41
N ASN A 68 8.32 5.73 1.74
CA ASN A 68 6.90 5.76 1.41
C ASN A 68 6.20 6.95 2.07
N PHE A 69 6.51 7.25 3.33
CA PHE A 69 6.00 8.42 4.05
C PHE A 69 6.37 9.72 3.34
N ILE A 70 7.66 9.95 3.07
CA ILE A 70 8.13 11.19 2.44
C ILE A 70 7.53 11.33 1.04
N ARG A 71 7.55 10.26 0.22
CA ARG A 71 6.93 10.27 -1.12
C ARG A 71 5.46 10.65 -1.04
N ASN A 72 4.70 10.06 -0.12
CA ASN A 72 3.28 10.32 0.02
C ASN A 72 3.01 11.79 0.39
N LEU A 73 3.83 12.41 1.24
CA LEU A 73 3.73 13.84 1.55
C LEU A 73 3.92 14.72 0.31
N PHE A 74 4.93 14.43 -0.53
CA PHE A 74 5.18 15.19 -1.76
C PHE A 74 4.02 15.05 -2.75
N VAL A 75 3.44 13.85 -2.89
CA VAL A 75 2.26 13.61 -3.73
C VAL A 75 1.04 14.36 -3.18
N LEU A 76 0.80 14.31 -1.86
CA LEU A 76 -0.33 14.98 -1.22
C LEU A 76 -0.26 16.52 -1.34
N LYS A 77 0.95 17.08 -1.23
CA LYS A 77 1.19 18.53 -1.40
C LYS A 77 1.24 18.98 -2.86
N LYS A 78 1.10 18.05 -3.82
CA LYS A 78 1.22 18.31 -5.27
C LYS A 78 2.58 18.90 -5.67
N TRP A 79 3.63 18.61 -4.91
CA TRP A 79 5.00 19.03 -5.21
C TRP A 79 5.73 18.04 -6.13
N MET A 80 5.13 16.88 -6.38
CA MET A 80 5.74 15.83 -7.17
C MET A 80 5.74 16.18 -8.66
N ASN A 81 6.93 16.28 -9.25
CA ASN A 81 7.16 16.35 -10.69
C ASN A 81 7.92 15.08 -11.16
N THR A 82 8.08 14.91 -12.48
CA THR A 82 8.72 13.71 -13.04
C THR A 82 10.16 13.51 -12.58
N ALA A 83 10.94 14.59 -12.47
CA ALA A 83 12.32 14.50 -12.00
C ALA A 83 12.39 14.02 -10.55
N LEU A 84 11.58 14.61 -9.67
CA LEU A 84 11.47 14.19 -8.27
C LEU A 84 10.96 12.75 -8.14
N ALA A 85 10.00 12.35 -8.98
CA ALA A 85 9.50 10.98 -9.03
C ALA A 85 10.62 9.96 -9.31
N ILE A 86 11.47 10.24 -10.30
CA ILE A 86 12.63 9.39 -10.63
C ILE A 86 13.63 9.38 -9.46
N ILE A 87 13.93 10.54 -8.88
CA ILE A 87 14.85 10.66 -7.74
C ILE A 87 14.35 9.83 -6.55
N PHE A 88 13.07 9.93 -6.20
CA PHE A 88 12.48 9.15 -5.10
C PHE A 88 12.59 7.64 -5.34
N ILE A 89 12.35 7.19 -6.58
CA ILE A 89 12.48 5.78 -6.95
C ILE A 89 13.94 5.34 -6.82
N VAL A 90 14.88 6.05 -7.45
CA VAL A 90 16.31 5.68 -7.45
C VAL A 90 16.89 5.71 -6.05
N LEU A 91 16.62 6.75 -5.26
CA LEU A 91 17.11 6.84 -3.89
C LEU A 91 16.44 5.81 -2.98
N GLY A 92 15.13 5.62 -3.07
CA GLY A 92 14.41 4.64 -2.24
C GLY A 92 14.89 3.22 -2.48
N THR A 93 15.07 2.85 -3.75
CA THR A 93 15.59 1.55 -4.14
C THR A 93 17.08 1.42 -3.80
N GLY A 94 17.89 2.44 -4.11
CA GLY A 94 19.33 2.43 -3.84
C GLY A 94 19.67 2.34 -2.36
N ILE A 95 19.03 3.16 -1.52
CA ILE A 95 19.19 3.10 -0.06
C ILE A 95 18.68 1.76 0.47
N GLY A 96 17.57 1.24 -0.04
CA GLY A 96 17.04 -0.08 0.33
C GLY A 96 18.00 -1.23 0.04
N ILE A 97 18.57 -1.26 -1.17
CA ILE A 97 19.57 -2.26 -1.56
C ILE A 97 20.84 -2.10 -0.71
N PHE A 98 21.29 -0.88 -0.46
CA PHE A 98 22.44 -0.62 0.40
C PHE A 98 22.22 -1.18 1.81
N VAL A 99 21.08 -0.86 2.45
CA VAL A 99 20.75 -1.38 3.78
C VAL A 99 20.67 -2.90 3.78
N PHE A 100 20.06 -3.50 2.76
CA PHE A 100 20.01 -4.96 2.61
C PHE A 100 21.40 -5.61 2.55
N ILE A 101 22.36 -5.01 1.81
CA ILE A 101 23.73 -5.54 1.69
C ILE A 101 24.49 -5.45 3.02
N TYR A 102 24.29 -4.36 3.78
CA TYR A 102 25.01 -4.11 5.03
C TYR A 102 24.37 -4.73 6.27
N ASP A 103 23.15 -5.23 6.18
CA ASP A 103 22.48 -5.99 7.25
C ASP A 103 23.04 -7.43 7.33
N PHE A 104 24.35 -7.56 7.57
CA PHE A 104 25.11 -8.81 7.49
C PHE A 104 24.60 -9.94 8.41
N GLU A 105 23.91 -9.62 9.51
CA GLU A 105 23.36 -10.62 10.45
C GLU A 105 21.98 -11.16 10.02
N HIS A 106 21.26 -10.44 9.16
CA HIS A 106 19.90 -10.75 8.75
C HIS A 106 19.66 -10.70 7.22
N ALA A 107 20.72 -10.61 6.41
CA ALA A 107 20.73 -10.57 4.95
C ALA A 107 20.21 -11.88 4.30
N LYS A 108 18.94 -12.16 4.55
CA LYS A 108 18.17 -13.22 3.89
C LYS A 108 17.35 -12.58 2.79
N TRP A 109 17.11 -13.32 1.71
CA TRP A 109 16.48 -12.77 0.50
C TRP A 109 15.16 -12.03 0.75
N TRP A 110 14.41 -12.38 1.80
CA TRP A 110 13.18 -11.68 2.17
C TRP A 110 13.40 -10.23 2.62
N GLY A 111 14.60 -9.87 3.06
CA GLY A 111 14.99 -8.48 3.35
C GLY A 111 14.92 -7.57 2.12
N LEU A 112 14.90 -8.10 0.89
CA LEU A 112 14.69 -7.28 -0.32
C LEU A 112 13.21 -7.02 -0.63
N LEU A 113 12.28 -7.76 -0.02
CA LEU A 113 10.86 -7.66 -0.34
C LEU A 113 10.26 -6.28 -0.06
N PRO A 114 10.58 -5.59 1.05
CA PRO A 114 10.14 -4.20 1.26
C PRO A 114 10.59 -3.25 0.15
N VAL A 115 11.79 -3.49 -0.42
CA VAL A 115 12.36 -2.68 -1.51
C VAL A 115 11.56 -2.90 -2.79
N VAL A 116 11.27 -4.16 -3.13
CA VAL A 116 10.44 -4.51 -4.30
C VAL A 116 9.03 -3.93 -4.17
N ALA A 117 8.42 -4.08 -2.99
CA ALA A 117 7.09 -3.55 -2.69
C ALA A 117 7.04 -2.02 -2.86
N THR A 118 8.06 -1.32 -2.37
CA THR A 118 8.13 0.14 -2.45
C THR A 118 8.42 0.62 -3.85
N LEU A 119 9.28 -0.08 -4.61
CA LEU A 119 9.56 0.23 -5.99
C LEU A 119 8.31 0.15 -6.86
N GLU A 120 7.62 -1.00 -6.87
CA GLU A 120 6.42 -1.19 -7.70
C GLU A 120 5.32 -0.20 -7.30
N TYR A 121 5.09 -0.03 -6.01
CA TYR A 121 4.03 0.84 -5.52
C TYR A 121 4.31 2.32 -5.82
N SER A 122 5.58 2.73 -5.72
CA SER A 122 6.02 4.08 -6.10
C SER A 122 5.72 4.35 -7.57
N ILE A 123 6.10 3.44 -8.47
CA ILE A 123 5.85 3.58 -9.91
C ILE A 123 4.35 3.81 -10.15
N VAL A 124 3.48 2.99 -9.55
CA VAL A 124 2.03 3.09 -9.75
C VAL A 124 1.46 4.40 -9.20
N ILE A 125 1.84 4.81 -7.98
CA ILE A 125 1.30 6.02 -7.36
C ILE A 125 1.75 7.31 -8.05
N LEU A 126 2.92 7.29 -8.68
CA LEU A 126 3.49 8.43 -9.37
C LEU A 126 2.91 8.62 -10.79
N ILE A 127 2.21 7.62 -11.35
CA ILE A 127 1.48 7.77 -12.61
C ILE A 127 0.35 8.82 -12.48
N PRO A 128 0.35 9.87 -13.31
CA PRO A 128 -0.73 10.86 -13.31
C PRO A 128 -2.07 10.23 -13.65
N ARG A 129 -3.12 10.59 -12.90
CA ARG A 129 -4.51 10.10 -13.12
C ARG A 129 -4.65 8.57 -13.16
N VAL A 130 -3.73 7.85 -12.50
CA VAL A 130 -3.81 6.39 -12.37
C VAL A 130 -5.17 5.94 -11.84
N ARG A 131 -5.73 4.92 -12.49
CA ARG A 131 -6.98 4.30 -12.08
C ARG A 131 -6.84 3.67 -10.70
N ILE A 132 -7.86 3.82 -9.86
CA ILE A 132 -7.82 3.30 -8.49
C ILE A 132 -7.67 1.77 -8.48
N GLU A 133 -8.16 1.07 -9.49
CA GLU A 133 -8.02 -0.37 -9.64
C GLU A 133 -6.56 -0.81 -9.76
N ILE A 134 -5.75 -0.06 -10.53
CA ILE A 134 -4.32 -0.32 -10.66
C ILE A 134 -3.64 -0.09 -9.31
N VAL A 135 -4.05 0.94 -8.57
CA VAL A 135 -3.55 1.19 -7.20
C VAL A 135 -3.93 0.03 -6.26
N LYS A 136 -5.09 -0.60 -6.42
CA LYS A 136 -5.48 -1.78 -5.62
C LYS A 136 -4.64 -3.00 -5.94
N ILE A 137 -4.37 -3.24 -7.22
CA ILE A 137 -3.46 -4.33 -7.64
C ILE A 137 -2.06 -4.10 -7.08
N ALA A 138 -1.54 -2.88 -7.13
CA ALA A 138 -0.26 -2.53 -6.52
C ALA A 138 -0.27 -2.76 -5.00
N ILE A 139 -1.32 -2.33 -4.28
CA ILE A 139 -1.45 -2.64 -2.85
C ILE A 139 -1.42 -4.16 -2.60
N MET A 140 -2.07 -4.97 -3.45
CA MET A 140 -2.05 -6.42 -3.31
C MET A 140 -0.63 -6.98 -3.45
N VAL A 141 0.12 -6.59 -4.48
CA VAL A 141 1.51 -7.02 -4.69
C VAL A 141 2.39 -6.58 -3.51
N SER A 142 2.34 -5.30 -3.14
CA SER A 142 3.03 -4.74 -1.99
C SER A 142 2.71 -5.53 -0.71
N SER A 143 1.43 -5.75 -0.42
CA SER A 143 0.97 -6.47 0.77
C SER A 143 1.48 -7.92 0.80
N SER A 144 1.58 -8.60 -0.34
CA SER A 144 2.16 -9.94 -0.42
C SER A 144 3.64 -9.94 -0.05
N CYS A 145 4.42 -8.98 -0.59
CA CYS A 145 5.83 -8.81 -0.25
C CYS A 145 6.02 -8.56 1.26
N TRP A 146 5.26 -7.62 1.84
CA TRP A 146 5.32 -7.32 3.26
C TRP A 146 4.86 -8.47 4.15
N THR A 147 3.89 -9.28 3.71
CA THR A 147 3.45 -10.47 4.45
C THR A 147 4.58 -11.50 4.55
N ILE A 148 5.25 -11.80 3.44
CA ILE A 148 6.37 -12.75 3.40
C ILE A 148 7.56 -12.20 4.21
N TYR A 149 7.84 -10.90 4.10
CA TYR A 149 8.85 -10.23 4.92
C TYR A 149 8.55 -10.37 6.42
N GLY A 150 7.33 -10.03 6.86
CA GLY A 150 6.91 -10.15 8.25
C GLY A 150 7.03 -11.57 8.78
N TYR A 151 6.66 -12.57 7.96
CA TYR A 151 6.88 -13.98 8.29
C TYR A 151 8.37 -14.31 8.46
N GLY A 152 9.21 -13.95 7.49
CA GLY A 152 10.66 -14.20 7.52
C GLY A 152 11.38 -13.54 8.69
N MET A 153 10.89 -12.39 9.15
CA MET A 153 11.42 -11.65 10.30
C MET A 153 10.78 -12.05 11.63
N ASN A 154 9.80 -12.96 11.64
CA ASN A 154 8.98 -13.31 12.81
C ASN A 154 8.30 -12.08 13.46
N PHE A 155 7.89 -11.10 12.65
CA PHE A 155 7.22 -9.90 13.10
C PHE A 155 5.72 -9.97 12.75
N ILE A 156 4.97 -10.57 13.69
CA ILE A 156 3.56 -10.94 13.52
C ILE A 156 2.67 -9.76 13.09
N PRO A 157 2.79 -8.54 13.64
CA PRO A 157 1.96 -7.41 13.22
C PRO A 157 2.07 -7.12 11.73
N THR A 158 3.29 -7.04 11.18
CA THR A 158 3.53 -6.85 9.75
C THR A 158 2.88 -7.96 8.93
N MET A 159 3.09 -9.21 9.30
CA MET A 159 2.54 -10.36 8.57
C MET A 159 1.00 -10.34 8.54
N ALA A 160 0.37 -10.25 9.71
CA ALA A 160 -1.08 -10.40 9.85
C ALA A 160 -1.85 -9.25 9.19
N PHE A 161 -1.41 -8.01 9.41
CA PHE A 161 -2.12 -6.84 8.88
C PHE A 161 -1.84 -6.60 7.40
N ASN A 162 -0.69 -7.00 6.86
CA ASN A 162 -0.50 -6.97 5.41
C ASN A 162 -1.32 -8.06 4.70
N LEU A 163 -1.48 -9.24 5.31
CA LEU A 163 -2.43 -10.24 4.80
C LEU A 163 -3.87 -9.69 4.81
N LEU A 164 -4.27 -9.01 5.88
CA LEU A 164 -5.57 -8.33 5.94
C LEU A 164 -5.68 -7.22 4.87
N SER A 165 -4.62 -6.46 4.65
CA SER A 165 -4.55 -5.40 3.63
C SER A 165 -4.76 -5.96 2.22
N PHE A 166 -4.16 -7.11 1.92
CA PHE A 166 -4.38 -7.84 0.67
C PHE A 166 -5.86 -8.20 0.48
N ILE A 167 -6.49 -8.77 1.51
CA ILE A 167 -7.91 -9.15 1.48
C ILE A 167 -8.79 -7.91 1.27
N LEU A 168 -8.56 -6.83 2.01
CA LEU A 168 -9.33 -5.60 1.90
C LEU A 168 -9.14 -4.90 0.54
N ALA A 169 -7.93 -4.91 -0.01
CA ALA A 169 -7.66 -4.41 -1.35
C ALA A 169 -8.41 -5.22 -2.41
N THR A 170 -8.44 -6.55 -2.27
CA THR A 170 -9.19 -7.47 -3.15
C THR A 170 -10.69 -7.17 -3.12
N ILE A 171 -11.29 -7.09 -1.92
CA ILE A 171 -12.71 -6.74 -1.75
C ILE A 171 -13.01 -5.37 -2.36
N SER A 172 -12.14 -4.38 -2.12
CA SER A 172 -12.29 -3.02 -2.66
C SER A 172 -12.26 -3.02 -4.19
N LEU A 173 -11.33 -3.77 -4.79
CA LEU A 173 -11.21 -3.93 -6.24
C LEU A 173 -12.45 -4.57 -6.86
N ILE A 174 -12.91 -5.70 -6.32
CA ILE A 174 -14.13 -6.38 -6.78
C ILE A 174 -15.32 -5.41 -6.72
N THR A 175 -15.48 -4.69 -5.61
CA THR A 175 -16.56 -3.72 -5.46
C THR A 175 -16.51 -2.60 -6.50
N ILE A 176 -15.30 -2.14 -6.87
CA ILE A 176 -15.13 -1.10 -7.90
C ILE A 176 -15.53 -1.64 -9.28
N ILE A 177 -15.10 -2.85 -9.62
CA ILE A 177 -15.41 -3.50 -10.91
C ILE A 177 -16.91 -3.73 -11.05
N VAL A 178 -17.55 -4.31 -10.02
CA VAL A 178 -19.01 -4.59 -10.02
C VAL A 178 -19.82 -3.30 -10.18
N LYS A 179 -19.48 -2.24 -9.42
CA LYS A 179 -20.18 -0.94 -9.55
C LYS A 179 -20.04 -0.32 -10.93
N ARG A 180 -18.91 -0.49 -11.60
CA ARG A 180 -18.70 0.03 -12.95
C ARG A 180 -19.55 -0.73 -13.97
N LYS A 181 -19.54 -2.06 -13.91
CA LYS A 181 -20.35 -2.90 -14.79
C LYS A 181 -21.85 -2.60 -14.66
N HIS A 182 -22.35 -2.43 -13.44
CA HIS A 182 -23.74 -2.01 -13.23
C HIS A 182 -24.05 -0.64 -13.82
N LYS A 183 -23.12 0.32 -13.72
CA LYS A 183 -23.30 1.64 -14.32
C LYS A 183 -23.36 1.58 -15.85
N GLU A 184 -22.49 0.79 -16.47
CA GLU A 184 -22.46 0.61 -17.93
C GLU A 184 -23.76 -0.05 -18.44
N VAL A 185 -24.23 -1.11 -17.77
CA VAL A 185 -25.50 -1.77 -18.10
C VAL A 185 -26.69 -0.82 -17.96
N ASN A 186 -26.72 0.01 -16.91
CA ASN A 186 -27.82 0.96 -16.72
C ASN A 186 -27.86 2.05 -17.79
N VAL A 187 -26.70 2.55 -18.25
CA VAL A 187 -26.63 3.53 -19.34
C VAL A 187 -27.09 2.92 -20.65
N ASP A 188 -26.61 1.72 -20.98
CA ASP A 188 -27.00 1.01 -22.21
C ASP A 188 -28.50 0.68 -22.25
N ASN A 189 -29.10 0.36 -21.10
CA ASN A 189 -30.56 0.17 -21.01
C ASN A 189 -31.33 1.49 -21.20
N MET A 190 -30.80 2.62 -20.75
CA MET A 190 -31.44 3.93 -20.90
C MET A 190 -31.42 4.37 -22.37
N ASP A 191 -30.26 4.27 -23.03
CA ASP A 191 -30.12 4.60 -24.46
C ASP A 191 -31.05 3.74 -25.33
N ARG A 192 -31.20 2.45 -25.00
CA ARG A 192 -32.15 1.56 -25.71
C ARG A 192 -33.61 1.97 -25.52
N ASN A 193 -34.00 2.40 -24.33
CA ASN A 193 -35.36 2.84 -24.06
C ASN A 193 -35.69 4.15 -24.81
N GLU A 194 -34.76 5.11 -24.83
CA GLU A 194 -34.91 6.37 -25.58
C GLU A 194 -35.06 6.11 -27.09
N LEU A 195 -34.28 5.17 -27.63
CA LEU A 195 -34.40 4.77 -29.04
C LEU A 195 -35.76 4.14 -29.35
N GLN A 196 -36.28 3.30 -28.44
CA GLN A 196 -37.60 2.67 -28.60
C GLN A 196 -38.74 3.69 -28.53
N GLU A 197 -38.64 4.73 -27.68
CA GLU A 197 -39.63 5.81 -27.62
C GLU A 197 -39.64 6.65 -28.90
N ALA A 198 -38.45 6.99 -29.44
CA ALA A 198 -38.33 7.75 -30.69
C ALA A 198 -38.91 7.01 -31.91
N LEU A 199 -38.76 5.68 -31.98
CA LEU A 199 -39.33 4.89 -33.07
C LEU A 199 -40.87 4.90 -33.03
N LYS A 200 -41.48 4.81 -31.83
CA LYS A 200 -42.94 4.83 -31.68
C LYS A 200 -43.58 6.15 -32.09
N THR A 201 -42.89 7.28 -31.92
CA THR A 201 -43.41 8.59 -32.30
C THR A 201 -43.29 8.88 -33.79
N THR A 202 -42.50 8.10 -34.54
CA THR A 202 -42.30 8.28 -35.99
C THR A 202 -43.28 7.44 -36.83
N GLU A 203 -44.01 6.49 -36.20
CA GLU A 203 -45.01 5.63 -36.86
C GLU A 203 -46.44 6.23 -36.88
N VAL A 204 -46.59 7.54 -36.66
CA VAL A 204 -47.88 8.29 -36.72
C VAL A 204 -47.85 9.29 -37.87
#